data_AF-A0A2V1BSH7-F1
#
_entry.id   AF-A0A2V1BSH7-F1
#
_cell.length_a   1.000
_cell.length_b   1.000
_cell.length_c   1.000
_cell.angle_alpha   90.00
_cell.angle_beta   90.00
_cell.angle_gamma   90.00
#
_symmetry.space_group_name_H-M   'P 1'
#
loop_
_entity.id
_entity.type
_entity.pdbx_description
1 polymer ?
#
loop_
_entity_poly.entity_id
_entity_poly.type
_entity_poly.pdbx_seq_one_letter_code
_entity_poly.pdbx_strand_id
1 'polypeptide(L)'
;SQRNAVLEERPNIFPEFLLPGTFDINLKAFKKTISQAIVARKYTPLMPIHVSRRLMENSFSEIFAEHQFIDFSTFMRLLETQYASSSRDPSKCPARWAVVNAILALGVRFKTAAGSEAAMGDVVKGFYNNGIAVLPELMLREPSLLAVQALLAMAMFARGVPDLQAFVMLVTNASRLLQLLS
;
A
#
# COMPACT_ATOMS: atom_id res chain seq x y z
N SER A 1 44.27 -29.19 13.63
CA SER A 1 44.29 -27.72 13.71
C SER A 1 43.52 -27.15 12.54
N GLN A 2 42.47 -26.36 12.82
CA GLN A 2 41.97 -25.22 12.03
C GLN A 2 41.47 -25.45 10.59
N ARG A 3 40.34 -24.92 10.14
CA ARG A 3 39.24 -24.14 10.74
C ARG A 3 38.16 -24.14 9.64
N ASN A 4 36.94 -24.53 9.95
CA ASN A 4 35.78 -24.31 9.08
C ASN A 4 35.64 -22.81 8.83
N ALA A 5 35.86 -22.35 7.60
CA ALA A 5 35.44 -21.03 7.18
C ALA A 5 33.95 -21.14 6.82
N VAL A 6 33.11 -20.88 7.82
CA VAL A 6 31.71 -20.52 7.59
C VAL A 6 31.75 -19.28 6.70
N LEU A 7 31.37 -19.44 5.43
CA LEU A 7 31.04 -18.34 4.55
C LEU A 7 29.81 -17.67 5.17
N GLU A 8 30.02 -16.63 5.97
CA GLU A 8 28.96 -15.72 6.36
C GLU A 8 28.34 -15.16 5.07
N GLU A 9 27.16 -15.68 4.71
CA GLU A 9 26.27 -15.02 3.77
C GLU A 9 25.95 -13.64 4.35
N ARG A 10 26.70 -12.63 3.88
CA ARG A 10 26.39 -11.25 4.18
C ARG A 10 24.93 -11.02 3.78
N PRO A 11 24.04 -10.57 4.68
CA PRO A 11 22.66 -10.29 4.31
C PRO A 11 22.71 -9.26 3.18
N ASN A 12 22.01 -9.56 2.08
CA ASN A 12 22.02 -8.73 0.89
C ASN A 12 21.45 -7.34 1.26
N ILE A 13 22.34 -6.39 1.58
CA ILE A 13 22.00 -5.07 2.17
C ILE A 13 21.19 -4.23 1.17
N PHE A 14 21.20 -4.61 -0.12
CA PHE A 14 20.37 -4.04 -1.16
C PHE A 14 19.56 -5.12 -1.87
N PRO A 15 18.24 -4.96 -2.05
CA PRO A 15 17.46 -5.88 -2.84
C PRO A 15 17.88 -5.66 -4.29
N GLU A 16 17.98 -6.75 -5.04
CA GLU A 16 18.33 -6.76 -6.47
C GLU A 16 17.50 -5.75 -7.31
N PHE A 17 16.29 -5.43 -6.82
CA PHE A 17 15.39 -4.42 -7.36
C PHE A 17 15.97 -2.98 -7.41
N LEU A 18 16.86 -2.62 -6.46
CA LEU A 18 17.41 -1.26 -6.32
C LEU A 18 18.85 -1.15 -6.85
N LEU A 19 19.39 -2.17 -7.51
CA LEU A 19 20.72 -2.08 -8.11
C LEU A 19 20.70 -1.06 -9.27
N PRO A 20 21.77 -0.24 -9.42
CA PRO A 20 21.90 0.66 -10.57
C PRO A 20 21.79 -0.12 -11.88
N GLY A 21 20.89 0.31 -12.77
CA GLY A 21 20.63 -0.35 -14.07
C GLY A 21 19.51 -1.39 -14.07
N THR A 22 19.02 -1.87 -12.92
CA THR A 22 17.88 -2.82 -12.86
C THR A 22 16.56 -2.16 -12.49
N PHE A 23 16.59 -1.02 -11.79
CA PHE A 23 15.39 -0.31 -11.35
C PHE A 23 14.43 0.01 -12.51
N ASP A 24 14.91 0.61 -13.60
CA ASP A 24 14.06 0.99 -14.73
C ASP A 24 13.45 -0.23 -15.42
N ILE A 25 14.21 -1.32 -15.53
CA ILE A 25 13.75 -2.59 -16.09
C ILE A 25 12.63 -3.17 -15.21
N ASN A 26 12.86 -3.23 -13.90
CA ASN A 26 11.90 -3.77 -12.94
C ASN A 26 10.64 -2.90 -12.84
N LEU A 27 10.78 -1.57 -12.84
CA LEU A 27 9.67 -0.64 -12.86
C LEU A 27 8.85 -0.78 -14.15
N LYS A 28 9.51 -0.90 -15.31
CA LYS A 28 8.83 -1.11 -16.59
C LYS A 28 8.08 -2.46 -16.62
N ALA A 29 8.69 -3.52 -16.10
CA ALA A 29 8.05 -4.83 -15.98
C ALA A 29 6.83 -4.76 -15.05
N PHE A 30 6.97 -4.13 -13.89
CA PHE A 30 5.88 -3.97 -12.93
C PHE A 30 4.72 -3.16 -13.51
N LYS A 31 5.00 -2.00 -14.13
CA LYS A 31 4.00 -1.20 -14.83
C LYS A 31 3.25 -1.99 -15.90
N LYS A 32 3.95 -2.81 -16.68
CA LYS A 32 3.31 -3.70 -17.67
C LYS A 32 2.31 -4.66 -17.00
N THR A 33 2.66 -5.22 -15.84
CA THR A 33 1.73 -6.06 -15.07
C THR A 33 0.52 -5.28 -14.58
N ILE A 34 0.69 -4.03 -14.11
CA ILE A 34 -0.41 -3.14 -13.73
C ILE A 34 -1.34 -2.90 -14.92
N SER A 35 -0.81 -2.51 -16.07
CA SER A 35 -1.61 -2.27 -17.28
C SER A 35 -2.41 -3.51 -17.69
N GLN A 36 -1.79 -4.69 -17.62
CA GLN A 36 -2.48 -5.96 -17.90
C GLN A 36 -3.60 -6.26 -16.90
N ALA A 37 -3.39 -6.00 -15.61
CA ALA A 37 -4.41 -6.17 -14.58
C ALA A 37 -5.60 -5.24 -14.81
N ILE A 38 -5.34 -3.96 -15.13
CA ILE A 38 -6.37 -2.96 -15.45
C ILE A 38 -7.22 -3.43 -16.63
N VAL A 39 -6.60 -3.85 -17.74
CA VAL A 39 -7.31 -4.36 -18.92
C VAL A 39 -8.15 -5.59 -18.58
N ALA A 40 -7.62 -6.49 -17.75
CA ALA A 40 -8.32 -7.69 -17.30
C ALA A 40 -9.39 -7.42 -16.23
N ARG A 41 -9.61 -6.15 -15.82
CA ARG A 41 -10.47 -5.76 -14.69
C ARG A 41 -10.13 -6.52 -13.40
N LYS A 42 -8.84 -6.81 -13.20
CA LYS A 42 -8.29 -7.41 -11.99
C LYS A 42 -7.67 -6.33 -11.12
N TYR A 43 -7.49 -6.66 -9.85
CA TYR A 43 -6.75 -5.82 -8.93
C TYR A 43 -5.30 -5.62 -9.38
N THR A 44 -4.78 -4.42 -9.11
CA THR A 44 -3.36 -4.12 -9.28
C THR A 44 -2.54 -4.97 -8.30
N PRO A 45 -1.54 -5.75 -8.75
CA PRO A 45 -0.71 -6.51 -7.83
C PRO A 45 0.14 -5.57 -6.98
N LEU A 46 0.37 -5.94 -5.71
CA LEU A 46 1.31 -5.24 -4.84
C LEU A 46 2.75 -5.33 -5.40
N MET A 47 3.57 -4.35 -5.05
CA MET A 47 5.02 -4.40 -5.31
C MET A 47 5.66 -5.62 -4.63
N PRO A 48 6.89 -6.03 -4.99
CA PRO A 48 7.60 -7.02 -4.22
C PRO A 48 7.68 -6.64 -2.72
N ILE A 49 7.53 -7.61 -1.83
CA ILE A 49 7.44 -7.38 -0.38
C ILE A 49 8.60 -6.56 0.17
N HIS A 50 9.83 -6.82 -0.28
CA HIS A 50 11.01 -6.09 0.17
C HIS A 50 10.99 -4.61 -0.24
N VAL A 51 10.38 -4.27 -1.37
CA VAL A 51 10.20 -2.87 -1.82
C VAL A 51 9.18 -2.19 -0.93
N SER A 52 8.04 -2.84 -0.69
CA SER A 52 6.98 -2.30 0.16
C SER A 52 7.44 -2.10 1.60
N ARG A 53 8.15 -3.08 2.17
CA ARG A 53 8.72 -3.00 3.52
C ARG A 53 9.67 -1.81 3.64
N ARG A 54 10.67 -1.70 2.75
CA ARG A 54 11.62 -0.59 2.75
C ARG A 54 10.95 0.76 2.55
N LEU A 55 9.96 0.84 1.66
CA LEU A 55 9.22 2.08 1.45
C LEU A 55 8.59 2.56 2.77
N MET A 56 7.97 1.64 3.51
CA MET A 56 7.25 1.96 4.74
C MET A 56 8.20 2.28 5.89
N GLU A 57 9.27 1.50 6.05
CA GLU A 57 10.34 1.76 7.03
C GLU A 57 10.93 3.17 6.88
N ASN A 58 11.05 3.67 5.64
CA ASN A 58 11.68 4.96 5.36
C ASN A 58 10.72 6.14 5.23
N SER A 59 9.40 5.94 5.34
CA SER A 59 8.42 7.00 5.07
C SER A 59 7.26 7.09 6.04
N PHE A 60 6.94 6.02 6.77
CA PHE A 60 5.70 5.94 7.53
C PHE A 60 5.59 7.01 8.63
N SER A 61 6.66 7.22 9.41
CA SER A 61 6.66 8.21 10.49
C SER A 61 6.41 9.62 9.98
N GLU A 62 7.00 9.99 8.84
CA GLU A 62 6.81 11.30 8.20
C GLU A 62 5.38 11.47 7.67
N ILE A 63 4.82 10.45 7.03
CA ILE A 63 3.47 10.50 6.44
C ILE A 63 2.38 10.58 7.53
N PHE A 64 2.58 9.89 8.65
CA PHE A 64 1.58 9.75 9.72
C PHE A 64 1.89 10.57 10.98
N ALA A 65 2.86 11.49 10.92
CA ALA A 65 3.28 12.31 12.07
C ALA A 65 2.09 13.03 12.76
N GLU A 66 1.13 13.52 11.97
CA GLU A 66 -0.05 14.26 12.43
C GLU A 66 -1.34 13.41 12.41
N HIS A 67 -1.23 12.10 12.10
CA HIS A 67 -2.38 11.24 11.83
C HIS A 67 -2.27 9.92 12.59
N GLN A 68 -2.90 9.85 13.77
CA GLN A 68 -2.77 8.71 14.70
C GLN A 68 -3.94 7.71 14.61
N PHE A 69 -4.36 7.32 13.40
CA PHE A 69 -5.38 6.26 13.29
C PHE A 69 -4.77 4.86 13.13
N ILE A 70 -3.48 4.73 12.84
CA ILE A 70 -2.77 3.45 12.73
C ILE A 70 -1.29 3.63 13.05
N ASP A 71 -0.73 2.77 13.92
CA ASP A 71 0.69 2.81 14.25
C ASP A 71 1.52 1.95 13.28
N PHE A 72 2.82 2.23 13.22
CA PHE A 72 3.76 1.55 12.32
C PHE A 72 3.80 0.03 12.54
N SER A 73 3.82 -0.43 13.79
CA SER A 73 3.93 -1.87 14.10
C SER A 73 2.68 -2.64 13.66
N THR A 74 1.50 -2.05 13.90
CA THR A 74 0.22 -2.59 13.44
C THR A 74 0.17 -2.63 11.92
N PHE A 75 0.56 -1.55 11.26
CA PHE A 75 0.58 -1.50 9.81
C PHE A 75 1.53 -2.55 9.20
N MET A 76 2.76 -2.66 9.73
CA MET A 76 3.73 -3.65 9.24
C MET A 76 3.21 -5.08 9.40
N ARG A 77 2.56 -5.41 10.52
CA ARG A 77 1.90 -6.72 10.68
C ARG A 77 0.80 -6.95 9.63
N LEU A 78 -0.02 -5.94 9.34
CA LEU A 78 -1.06 -6.05 8.30
C LEU A 78 -0.46 -6.26 6.92
N LEU A 79 0.64 -5.56 6.61
CA LEU A 79 1.38 -5.70 5.36
C LEU A 79 1.90 -7.13 5.18
N GLU A 80 2.62 -7.67 6.16
CA GLU A 80 3.17 -9.03 6.13
C GLU A 80 2.04 -10.08 6.02
N THR A 81 0.96 -9.90 6.79
CA THR A 81 -0.19 -10.82 6.74
C THR A 81 -0.87 -10.78 5.37
N GLN A 82 -0.94 -9.61 4.72
CA GLN A 82 -1.48 -9.51 3.37
C GLN A 82 -0.59 -10.26 2.38
N TYR A 83 0.72 -10.06 2.39
CA TYR A 83 1.63 -10.80 1.50
C TYR A 83 1.57 -12.31 1.72
N ALA A 84 1.46 -12.77 2.96
CA ALA A 84 1.29 -14.18 3.28
C ALA A 84 -0.04 -14.75 2.75
N SER A 85 -1.07 -13.91 2.60
CA SER A 85 -2.38 -14.32 2.09
C SER A 85 -2.48 -14.24 0.56
N SER A 86 -2.17 -13.07 -0.02
CA SER A 86 -2.12 -12.82 -1.46
C SER A 86 -1.50 -11.44 -1.73
N SER A 87 -0.66 -11.35 -2.75
CA SER A 87 -0.16 -10.06 -3.28
C SER A 87 -0.99 -9.50 -4.42
N ARG A 88 -2.10 -10.16 -4.80
CA ARG A 88 -2.86 -9.86 -6.02
C ARG A 88 -4.34 -9.59 -5.81
N ASP A 89 -4.86 -9.85 -4.62
CA ASP A 89 -6.28 -9.73 -4.32
C ASP A 89 -6.54 -9.57 -2.82
N PRO A 90 -7.78 -9.23 -2.41
CA PRO A 90 -8.11 -8.99 -1.01
C PRO A 90 -8.07 -10.22 -0.10
N SER A 91 -7.97 -11.42 -0.67
CA SER A 91 -8.18 -12.68 0.03
C SER A 91 -9.50 -12.62 0.83
N LYS A 92 -9.49 -13.06 2.10
CA LYS A 92 -10.68 -13.04 2.97
C LYS A 92 -10.90 -11.70 3.70
N CYS A 93 -9.98 -10.73 3.59
CA CYS A 93 -9.98 -9.51 4.41
C CYS A 93 -9.89 -8.22 3.55
N PRO A 94 -11.03 -7.73 3.03
CA PRO A 94 -11.10 -6.50 2.24
C PRO A 94 -10.60 -5.25 2.97
N ALA A 95 -10.86 -5.13 4.27
CA ALA A 95 -10.38 -4.00 5.07
C ALA A 95 -8.85 -3.94 5.14
N ARG A 96 -8.18 -5.09 5.33
CA ARG A 96 -6.71 -5.19 5.28
C ARG A 96 -6.18 -4.85 3.90
N TRP A 97 -6.82 -5.34 2.84
CA TRP A 97 -6.44 -5.03 1.47
C TRP A 97 -6.53 -3.53 1.18
N ALA A 98 -7.63 -2.89 1.55
CA ALA A 98 -7.84 -1.47 1.34
C ALA A 98 -6.82 -0.62 2.09
N VAL A 99 -6.60 -0.87 3.39
CA VAL A 99 -5.64 -0.07 4.18
C VAL A 99 -4.20 -0.28 3.69
N VAL A 100 -3.80 -1.51 3.34
CA VAL A 100 -2.46 -1.80 2.79
C VAL A 100 -2.25 -1.03 1.48
N ASN A 101 -3.20 -1.11 0.55
CA ASN A 101 -3.07 -0.42 -0.72
C ASN A 101 -3.07 1.11 -0.57
N ALA A 102 -3.96 1.67 0.26
CA ALA A 102 -4.04 3.12 0.46
C ALA A 102 -2.75 3.68 1.08
N ILE A 103 -2.19 3.00 2.08
CA ILE A 103 -0.95 3.42 2.73
C ILE A 103 0.27 3.24 1.81
N LEU A 104 0.32 2.17 1.01
CA LEU A 104 1.37 2.03 -0.02
C LEU A 104 1.26 3.12 -1.09
N ALA A 105 0.05 3.50 -1.50
CA ALA A 105 -0.16 4.60 -2.44
C ALA A 105 0.36 5.94 -1.87
N LEU A 106 0.07 6.23 -0.60
CA LEU A 106 0.60 7.38 0.12
C LEU A 106 2.14 7.34 0.18
N GLY A 107 2.72 6.19 0.51
CA GLY A 107 4.17 6.00 0.56
C GLY A 107 4.86 6.26 -0.77
N VAL A 108 4.38 5.64 -1.84
CA VAL A 108 4.95 5.80 -3.19
C VAL A 108 4.89 7.27 -3.59
N ARG A 109 3.74 7.90 -3.39
CA ARG A 109 3.55 9.31 -3.72
C ARG A 109 4.47 10.21 -2.89
N PHE A 110 4.61 9.97 -1.59
CA PHE A 110 5.45 10.77 -0.69
C PHE A 110 6.93 10.70 -1.05
N LYS A 111 7.43 9.52 -1.45
CA LYS A 111 8.84 9.35 -1.87
C LYS A 111 9.07 9.59 -3.37
N THR A 112 8.04 9.95 -4.14
CA THR A 112 8.23 10.30 -5.55
C THR A 112 8.91 11.66 -5.65
N ALA A 113 10.07 11.70 -6.33
CA ALA A 113 10.80 12.94 -6.56
C ALA A 113 10.03 13.89 -7.47
N ALA A 114 10.21 15.20 -7.26
CA ALA A 114 9.63 16.23 -8.11
C ALA A 114 10.01 16.03 -9.58
N GLY A 115 9.02 16.06 -10.47
CA GLY A 115 9.18 15.77 -11.90
C GLY A 115 9.09 14.29 -12.28
N SER A 116 8.95 13.38 -11.30
CA SER A 116 8.77 11.93 -11.54
C SER A 116 7.33 11.44 -11.29
N GLU A 117 6.39 12.35 -11.03
CA GLU A 117 5.00 12.04 -10.68
C GLU A 117 4.29 11.27 -11.79
N ALA A 118 4.48 11.68 -13.05
CA ALA A 118 3.93 10.99 -14.20
C ALA A 118 4.46 9.55 -14.31
N ALA A 119 5.71 9.31 -13.90
CA ALA A 119 6.28 7.98 -13.93
C ALA A 119 5.65 7.07 -12.86
N MET A 120 5.26 7.58 -11.70
CA MET A 120 4.65 6.75 -10.65
C MET A 120 3.12 6.78 -10.65
N GLY A 121 2.49 7.63 -11.48
CA GLY A 121 1.06 7.87 -11.50
C GLY A 121 0.20 6.59 -11.61
N ASP A 122 0.53 5.69 -12.55
CA ASP A 122 -0.22 4.44 -12.73
C ASP A 122 -0.12 3.50 -11.52
N VAL A 123 1.05 3.46 -10.87
CA VAL A 123 1.28 2.65 -9.66
C VAL A 123 0.43 3.16 -8.52
N VAL A 124 0.53 4.46 -8.26
CA VAL A 124 -0.19 5.15 -7.18
C VAL A 124 -1.71 5.02 -7.39
N LYS A 125 -2.18 5.29 -8.61
CA LYS A 125 -3.59 5.17 -8.98
C LYS A 125 -4.08 3.73 -8.89
N GLY A 126 -3.27 2.76 -9.32
CA GLY A 126 -3.60 1.33 -9.24
C GLY A 126 -3.85 0.86 -7.80
N PHE A 127 -3.00 1.28 -6.86
CA PHE A 127 -3.21 0.99 -5.43
C PHE A 127 -4.42 1.73 -4.85
N TYR A 128 -4.62 3.01 -5.14
CA TYR A 128 -5.82 3.70 -4.69
C TYR A 128 -7.10 3.01 -5.20
N ASN A 129 -7.13 2.65 -6.48
CA ASN A 129 -8.25 1.94 -7.10
C ASN A 129 -8.52 0.57 -6.47
N ASN A 130 -7.48 -0.15 -6.01
CA ASN A 130 -7.67 -1.41 -5.29
C ASN A 130 -8.48 -1.23 -3.99
N GLY A 131 -8.23 -0.14 -3.26
CA GLY A 131 -9.00 0.19 -2.05
C GLY A 131 -10.44 0.59 -2.37
N ILE A 132 -10.63 1.43 -3.39
CA ILE A 132 -11.96 1.84 -3.84
C ILE A 132 -12.78 0.65 -4.36
N ALA A 133 -12.14 -0.30 -5.05
CA ALA A 133 -12.81 -1.47 -5.60
C ALA A 133 -13.47 -2.36 -4.53
N VAL A 134 -12.91 -2.39 -3.31
CA VAL A 134 -13.49 -3.15 -2.19
C VAL A 134 -14.37 -2.30 -1.25
N LEU A 135 -14.58 -1.02 -1.56
CA LEU A 135 -15.41 -0.13 -0.74
C LEU A 135 -16.82 -0.69 -0.47
N PRO A 136 -17.54 -1.29 -1.45
CA PRO A 136 -18.84 -1.91 -1.16
C PRO A 136 -18.77 -3.01 -0.10
N GLU A 137 -17.71 -3.80 -0.10
CA GLU A 137 -17.51 -4.89 0.88
C GLU A 137 -17.22 -4.33 2.28
N LEU A 138 -16.55 -3.18 2.39
CA LEU A 138 -16.35 -2.50 3.67
C LEU A 138 -17.65 -1.97 4.25
N MET A 139 -18.60 -1.56 3.40
CA MET A 139 -19.89 -1.00 3.83
C MET A 139 -20.91 -2.08 4.18
N LEU A 140 -20.83 -3.25 3.55
CA LEU A 140 -21.80 -4.34 3.71
C LEU A 140 -21.41 -5.34 4.81
N ARG A 141 -20.13 -5.42 5.18
CA ARG A 141 -19.66 -6.28 6.28
C ARG A 141 -19.89 -5.63 7.64
N GLU A 142 -19.76 -6.43 8.70
CA GLU A 142 -19.77 -5.93 10.06
C GLU A 142 -18.74 -4.79 10.22
N PRO A 143 -19.15 -3.65 10.82
CA PRO A 143 -18.25 -2.55 11.11
C PRO A 143 -17.02 -3.03 11.89
N SER A 144 -15.85 -2.53 11.53
CA SER A 144 -14.60 -2.82 12.24
C SER A 144 -13.71 -1.60 12.26
N LEU A 145 -12.88 -1.48 13.29
CA LEU A 145 -11.87 -0.41 13.38
C LEU A 145 -10.96 -0.43 12.14
N LEU A 146 -10.61 -1.61 11.63
CA LEU A 146 -9.77 -1.75 10.43
C LEU A 146 -10.45 -1.17 9.18
N ALA A 147 -11.77 -1.32 9.04
CA ALA A 147 -12.52 -0.70 7.94
C ALA A 147 -12.53 0.83 8.08
N VAL A 148 -12.68 1.37 9.29
CA VAL A 148 -12.57 2.82 9.56
C VAL A 148 -11.17 3.32 9.17
N GLN A 149 -10.12 2.65 9.61
CA GLN A 149 -8.72 2.98 9.28
C GLN A 149 -8.46 2.94 7.77
N ALA A 150 -9.02 1.95 7.06
CA ALA A 150 -8.91 1.87 5.61
C ALA A 150 -9.56 3.08 4.91
N LEU A 151 -10.76 3.48 5.34
CA LEU A 151 -11.45 4.64 4.80
C LEU A 151 -10.70 5.94 5.06
N LEU A 152 -10.14 6.11 6.27
CA LEU A 152 -9.33 7.29 6.61
C LEU A 152 -8.03 7.36 5.79
N ALA A 153 -7.35 6.23 5.57
CA ALA A 153 -6.17 6.18 4.70
C ALA A 153 -6.52 6.54 3.25
N MET A 154 -7.65 6.03 2.72
CA MET A 154 -8.14 6.41 1.39
C MET A 154 -8.53 7.90 1.33
N ALA A 155 -9.15 8.45 2.39
CA ALA A 155 -9.51 9.85 2.46
C ALA A 155 -8.27 10.76 2.44
N MET A 156 -7.24 10.41 3.21
CA MET A 156 -5.95 11.13 3.17
C MET A 156 -5.37 11.18 1.76
N PHE A 157 -5.45 10.06 1.04
CA PHE A 157 -5.01 10.01 -0.35
C PHE A 157 -5.83 10.95 -1.25
N ALA A 158 -7.17 10.85 -1.18
CA ALA A 158 -8.12 11.66 -1.95
C ALA A 158 -7.90 13.17 -1.75
N ARG A 159 -7.70 13.59 -0.49
CA ARG A 159 -7.38 14.99 -0.14
C ARG A 159 -6.17 15.52 -0.89
N GLY A 160 -5.18 14.67 -1.15
CA GLY A 160 -3.98 15.07 -1.85
C GLY A 160 -4.10 15.07 -3.38
N VAL A 161 -5.11 14.43 -3.98
CA VAL A 161 -5.31 14.39 -5.45
C VAL A 161 -6.44 15.33 -5.91
N PRO A 162 -6.57 16.49 -5.26
CA PRO A 162 -7.75 17.37 -5.25
C PRO A 162 -9.14 16.76 -5.46
N ASP A 163 -9.40 15.52 -5.03
CA ASP A 163 -10.71 14.88 -5.20
C ASP A 163 -11.58 15.12 -3.94
N LEU A 164 -12.20 16.29 -3.89
CA LEU A 164 -13.02 16.72 -2.75
C LEU A 164 -14.23 15.79 -2.54
N GLN A 165 -14.86 15.32 -3.61
CA GLN A 165 -16.04 14.47 -3.50
C GLN A 165 -15.68 13.12 -2.90
N ALA A 166 -14.60 12.48 -3.37
CA ALA A 166 -14.12 11.24 -2.78
C ALA A 166 -13.69 11.43 -1.32
N PHE A 167 -12.99 12.54 -1.01
CA PHE A 167 -12.60 12.86 0.37
C PHE A 167 -13.81 12.93 1.31
N VAL A 168 -14.83 13.73 0.96
CA VAL A 168 -16.04 13.90 1.78
C VAL A 168 -16.78 12.57 1.93
N MET A 169 -16.95 11.82 0.84
CA MET A 169 -17.58 10.50 0.87
C MET A 169 -16.85 9.55 1.83
N LEU A 170 -15.53 9.45 1.74
CA LEU A 170 -14.74 8.52 2.54
C LEU A 170 -14.76 8.88 4.04
N VAL A 171 -14.63 10.17 4.38
CA VAL A 171 -14.69 10.64 5.78
C VAL A 171 -16.09 10.45 6.37
N THR A 172 -17.15 10.69 5.58
CA THR A 172 -18.54 10.49 6.02
C THR A 172 -18.80 9.02 6.32
N ASN A 173 -18.38 8.12 5.44
CA ASN A 173 -18.51 6.67 5.65
C ASN A 173 -17.66 6.18 6.83
N ALA A 174 -16.44 6.70 7.01
CA ALA A 174 -15.60 6.37 8.16
C ALA A 174 -16.28 6.75 9.48
N SER A 175 -16.84 7.97 9.55
CA SER A 175 -17.61 8.45 10.69
C SER A 175 -18.82 7.58 10.98
N ARG A 176 -19.54 7.17 9.91
CA ARG A 176 -20.71 6.29 10.05
C ARG A 176 -20.33 4.92 10.58
N LEU A 177 -19.28 4.29 10.06
CA LEU A 177 -18.80 3.00 10.58
C LEU A 177 -18.37 3.11 12.04
N LEU A 178 -17.70 4.19 12.42
CA LEU A 178 -17.28 4.41 13.80
C LEU A 178 -18.48 4.52 14.76
N GLN A 179 -19.56 5.19 14.35
CA GLN A 179 -20.81 5.25 15.12
C GLN A 179 -21.51 3.89 15.26
N LEU A 180 -21.28 2.95 14.34
CA LEU A 180 -21.86 1.61 14.44
C LEU A 180 -21.01 0.68 15.32
N LEU A 181 -19.79 1.09 15.68
CA LEU A 181 -18.90 0.36 16.60
C LEU A 181 -19.15 0.71 18.07
N SER A 182 -19.74 1.88 18.34
CA SER A 182 -20.10 2.37 19.67
C SER A 182 -21.42 1.80 20.15
#